data_AF-A0A497IHL1-F1
#
_entry.id   AF-A0A497IHL1-F1
#
_cell.length_a   1.000
_cell.length_b   1.000
_cell.length_c   1.000
_cell.angle_alpha   90.00
_cell.angle_beta   90.00
_cell.angle_gamma   90.00
#
_symmetry.space_group_name_H-M   'P 1'
#
loop_
_entity.id
_entity.type
_entity.pdbx_description
1 polymer ?
#
loop_
_entity_poly.entity_id
_entity_poly.type
_entity_poly.pdbx_seq_one_letter_code
_entity_poly.pdbx_strand_id
1 'polypeptide(L)'
;MNKIEKTLQEKGKEWVVTAMVEESLGYHTPEHAEKLIDQFLSGERKDCCERCMACFNCDLEKMITSDIKSFEFVEQRDPDYVKAVIQKVQAIRKLNPVEQMTISMLYPTAL
;
A
#
# COMPACT_ATOMS: atom_id res chain seq x y z
N MET A 1 -17.22 -12.08 -0.87
CA MET A 1 -16.05 -11.39 -1.44
C MET A 1 -15.86 -10.11 -0.67
N ASN A 2 -14.72 -9.96 0.01
CA ASN A 2 -14.40 -8.76 0.78
C ASN A 2 -13.95 -7.61 -0.15
N LYS A 3 -13.80 -6.39 0.41
CA LYS A 3 -13.43 -5.19 -0.37
C LYS A 3 -12.06 -5.33 -1.05
N ILE A 4 -11.12 -6.01 -0.40
CA ILE A 4 -9.77 -6.22 -0.92
C ILE A 4 -9.81 -7.11 -2.16
N GLU A 5 -10.46 -8.28 -2.08
CA GLU A 5 -10.65 -9.22 -3.20
C GLU A 5 -11.35 -8.54 -4.37
N LYS A 6 -12.41 -7.76 -4.10
CA LYS A 6 -13.12 -7.00 -5.13
C LYS A 6 -12.20 -6.03 -5.85
N THR A 7 -11.42 -5.26 -5.09
CA THR A 7 -10.50 -4.25 -5.65
C THR A 7 -9.37 -4.91 -6.43
N LEU A 8 -8.84 -6.04 -5.96
CA LEU A 8 -7.85 -6.83 -6.69
C LEU A 8 -8.38 -7.31 -8.05
N GLN A 9 -9.65 -7.72 -8.13
CA GLN A 9 -10.27 -8.12 -9.40
C GLN A 9 -10.52 -6.94 -10.34
N GLU A 10 -10.98 -5.80 -9.82
CA GLU A 10 -11.38 -4.65 -10.64
C GLU A 10 -10.20 -3.76 -11.08
N LYS A 11 -9.20 -3.58 -10.20
CA LYS A 11 -8.09 -2.63 -10.38
C LYS A 11 -6.73 -3.31 -10.53
N GLY A 12 -6.61 -4.57 -10.12
CA GLY A 12 -5.36 -5.33 -10.16
C GLY A 12 -4.47 -5.13 -8.93
N LYS A 13 -3.56 -6.10 -8.71
CA LYS A 13 -2.63 -6.12 -7.55
C LYS A 13 -1.74 -4.89 -7.47
N GLU A 14 -1.25 -4.40 -8.61
CA GLU A 14 -0.36 -3.24 -8.68
C GLU A 14 -1.02 -1.96 -8.13
N TRP A 15 -2.31 -1.78 -8.39
CA TRP A 15 -3.06 -0.64 -7.87
C TRP A 15 -3.19 -0.73 -6.35
N VAL A 16 -3.47 -1.92 -5.81
CA VAL A 16 -3.59 -2.13 -4.36
C VAL A 16 -2.24 -1.97 -3.65
N VAL A 17 -1.14 -2.47 -4.24
CA VAL A 17 0.23 -2.21 -3.76
C VAL A 17 0.51 -0.72 -3.72
N THR A 18 0.16 0.01 -4.78
CA THR A 18 0.34 1.46 -4.84
C THR A 18 -0.44 2.17 -3.74
N ALA A 19 -1.71 1.79 -3.52
CA ALA A 19 -2.53 2.35 -2.46
C ALA A 19 -1.87 2.18 -1.07
N MET A 20 -1.36 0.98 -0.78
CA MET A 20 -0.68 0.71 0.48
C MET A 20 0.65 1.48 0.62
N VAL A 21 1.43 1.61 -0.46
CA VAL A 21 2.69 2.37 -0.43
C VAL A 21 2.42 3.86 -0.20
N GLU A 22 1.48 4.44 -0.94
CA GLU A 22 1.14 5.87 -0.84
C GLU A 22 0.57 6.23 0.54
N GLU A 23 -0.42 5.49 1.02
CA GLU A 23 -1.11 5.77 2.29
C GLU A 23 -0.28 5.43 3.53
N SER A 24 0.85 4.77 3.34
CA SER A 24 1.77 4.42 4.41
C SER A 24 2.98 5.34 4.51
N LEU A 25 3.12 6.36 3.65
CA LEU A 25 4.16 7.42 3.72
C LEU A 25 5.49 6.95 4.32
N GLY A 26 6.12 5.95 3.71
CA GLY A 26 7.44 5.46 4.12
C GLY A 26 7.45 4.22 5.03
N TYR A 27 6.29 3.70 5.46
CA TYR A 27 6.21 2.43 6.21
C TYR A 27 6.23 1.17 5.32
N HIS A 28 5.77 1.25 4.07
CA HIS A 28 5.81 0.13 3.13
C HIS A 28 6.67 0.44 1.90
N THR A 29 7.62 -0.46 1.60
CA THR A 29 8.14 -0.62 0.25
C THR A 29 7.14 -1.38 -0.61
N PRO A 30 7.21 -1.31 -1.95
CA PRO A 30 6.33 -2.08 -2.83
C PRO A 30 6.38 -3.58 -2.56
N GLU A 31 7.58 -4.13 -2.29
CA GLU A 31 7.76 -5.54 -1.93
C GLU A 31 7.08 -5.90 -0.59
N HIS A 32 7.18 -5.02 0.41
CA HIS A 32 6.53 -5.24 1.70
C HIS A 32 5.00 -5.21 1.55
N ALA A 33 4.45 -4.22 0.85
CA ALA A 33 3.01 -4.13 0.59
C ALA A 33 2.49 -5.35 -0.17
N GLU A 34 3.21 -5.81 -1.19
CA GLU A 34 2.87 -7.02 -1.93
C GLU A 34 2.81 -8.25 -1.04
N LYS A 35 3.82 -8.44 -0.18
CA LYS A 35 3.86 -9.55 0.78
C LYS A 35 2.65 -9.55 1.73
N LEU A 36 2.26 -8.38 2.23
CA LEU A 36 1.10 -8.24 3.11
C LEU A 36 -0.21 -8.62 2.41
N ILE A 37 -0.36 -8.24 1.13
CA ILE A 37 -1.51 -8.66 0.31
C ILE A 37 -1.51 -10.19 0.16
N ASP A 38 -0.37 -10.80 -0.16
CA ASP A 38 -0.26 -12.25 -0.35
C ASP A 38 -0.52 -13.02 0.95
N GLN A 39 -0.06 -12.51 2.09
CA GLN A 39 -0.37 -13.05 3.41
C GLN A 39 -1.87 -12.98 3.69
N PHE A 40 -2.52 -11.84 3.41
CA PHE A 40 -3.96 -11.70 3.56
C PHE A 40 -4.74 -12.72 2.71
N LEU A 41 -4.35 -12.88 1.43
CA LEU A 41 -4.95 -13.85 0.52
C LEU A 41 -4.72 -15.30 0.97
N SER A 42 -3.63 -15.56 1.70
CA SER A 42 -3.31 -16.87 2.29
C SER A 42 -4.05 -17.15 3.60
N GLY A 43 -4.88 -16.21 4.08
CA GLY A 43 -5.67 -16.37 5.31
C GLY A 43 -5.11 -15.64 6.53
N GLU A 44 -3.97 -14.95 6.42
CA GLU A 44 -3.43 -14.13 7.51
C GLU A 44 -4.36 -12.94 7.75
N ARG A 45 -4.54 -12.58 9.01
CA ARG A 45 -5.42 -11.47 9.42
C ARG A 45 -4.71 -10.48 10.32
N LYS A 46 -3.49 -10.80 10.75
CA LYS A 46 -2.71 -9.93 11.63
C LYS A 46 -1.39 -9.54 11.02
N ASP A 47 -0.99 -8.31 11.28
CA ASP A 47 0.36 -7.83 11.02
C ASP A 47 0.86 -7.03 12.23
N CYS A 48 2.14 -7.20 12.55
CA CYS A 48 2.79 -6.56 13.68
C CYS A 48 3.78 -5.47 13.25
N CYS A 49 3.64 -4.92 12.03
CA CYS A 49 4.37 -3.70 11.71
C CYS A 49 3.87 -2.55 12.61
N GLU A 50 4.74 -1.58 12.88
CA GLU A 50 4.46 -0.46 13.79
C GLU A 50 3.13 0.24 13.44
N ARG A 51 2.91 0.54 12.16
CA ARG A 51 1.68 1.18 11.66
C ARG A 51 0.44 0.32 11.92
N CYS A 52 0.49 -0.98 11.63
CA CYS A 52 -0.64 -1.87 11.84
C CYS A 52 -0.97 -2.01 13.34
N MET A 53 0.04 -2.11 14.20
CA MET A 53 -0.14 -2.13 15.64
C MET A 53 -0.74 -0.82 16.17
N ALA A 54 -0.14 0.32 15.81
CA ALA A 54 -0.49 1.63 16.36
C ALA A 54 -1.84 2.15 15.86
N CYS A 55 -2.14 2.00 14.56
CA CYS A 55 -3.32 2.59 13.93
C CYS A 55 -4.48 1.60 13.79
N PHE A 56 -4.20 0.29 13.75
CA PHE A 56 -5.18 -0.73 13.39
C PHE A 56 -5.27 -1.89 14.38
N ASN A 57 -4.57 -1.84 15.53
CA ASN A 57 -4.58 -2.90 16.55
C ASN A 57 -4.23 -4.30 15.96
N CYS A 58 -3.20 -4.32 15.12
CA CYS A 58 -2.75 -5.49 14.36
C CYS A 58 -3.76 -6.03 13.33
N ASP A 59 -4.85 -5.31 13.00
CA ASP A 59 -5.84 -5.77 12.02
C ASP A 59 -5.39 -5.48 10.58
N LEU A 60 -4.86 -6.51 9.91
CA LEU A 60 -4.33 -6.42 8.55
C LEU A 60 -5.43 -6.09 7.53
N GLU A 61 -6.61 -6.70 7.67
CA GLU A 61 -7.72 -6.48 6.75
C GLU A 61 -8.19 -5.02 6.83
N LYS A 62 -8.29 -4.49 8.05
CA LYS A 62 -8.69 -3.10 8.29
C LYS A 62 -7.67 -2.11 7.74
N MET A 63 -6.37 -2.39 7.89
CA MET A 63 -5.30 -1.56 7.33
C MET A 63 -5.41 -1.48 5.79
N ILE A 64 -5.39 -2.63 5.10
CA ILE A 64 -5.46 -2.68 3.63
C ILE A 64 -6.76 -2.03 3.14
N THR A 65 -7.88 -2.28 3.82
CA THR A 65 -9.17 -1.68 3.46
C THR A 65 -9.18 -0.16 3.63
N SER A 66 -8.50 0.36 4.67
CA SER A 66 -8.35 1.80 4.89
C SER A 66 -7.57 2.44 3.74
N ASP A 67 -6.44 1.83 3.36
CA ASP A 67 -5.57 2.33 2.30
C ASP A 67 -6.29 2.34 0.94
N ILE A 68 -7.02 1.26 0.62
CA ILE A 68 -7.85 1.21 -0.58
C ILE A 68 -8.87 2.35 -0.61
N LYS A 69 -9.58 2.59 0.50
CA LYS A 69 -10.65 3.61 0.54
C LYS A 69 -10.09 5.03 0.35
N SER A 70 -8.99 5.34 1.01
CA SER A 70 -8.32 6.64 0.85
C SER A 70 -7.85 6.82 -0.58
N PHE A 71 -7.21 5.81 -1.17
CA PHE A 71 -6.69 5.89 -2.52
C PHE A 71 -7.81 5.96 -3.59
N GLU A 72 -8.94 5.28 -3.39
CA GLU A 72 -10.15 5.44 -4.22
C GLU A 72 -10.70 6.87 -4.15
N PHE A 73 -10.69 7.48 -2.97
CA PHE A 73 -11.13 8.87 -2.81
C PHE A 73 -10.19 9.84 -3.55
N VAL A 74 -8.88 9.60 -3.49
CA VAL A 74 -7.90 10.37 -4.26
C VAL A 74 -8.12 10.18 -5.76
N GLU A 75 -8.32 8.95 -6.24
CA GLU A 75 -8.58 8.65 -7.66
C GLU A 75 -9.84 9.37 -8.19
N GLN A 76 -10.90 9.45 -7.38
CA GLN A 76 -12.11 10.17 -7.74
C GLN A 76 -11.89 11.68 -7.88
N ARG A 77 -10.99 12.25 -7.06
CA ARG A 77 -10.69 13.69 -7.06
C ARG A 77 -9.65 14.06 -8.11
N ASP A 78 -8.62 13.24 -8.27
CA ASP A 78 -7.48 13.46 -9.16
C ASP A 78 -6.97 12.13 -9.74
N PRO A 79 -7.57 11.65 -10.84
CA PRO A 79 -7.17 10.38 -11.45
C PRO A 79 -5.79 10.45 -12.12
N ASP A 80 -5.34 11.63 -12.54
CA ASP A 80 -4.03 11.79 -13.18
C ASP A 80 -2.90 11.75 -12.16
N TYR A 81 -3.14 12.27 -10.94
CA TYR A 81 -2.25 12.03 -9.81
C TYR A 81 -2.06 10.54 -9.54
N VAL A 82 -3.16 9.77 -9.45
CA VAL A 82 -3.08 8.33 -9.18
C VAL A 82 -2.27 7.59 -10.26
N LYS A 83 -2.47 7.91 -11.55
CA LYS A 83 -1.64 7.35 -12.62
C LYS A 83 -0.16 7.67 -12.42
N ALA A 84 0.17 8.90 -12.05
CA ALA A 84 1.54 9.30 -11.81
C ALA A 84 2.17 8.57 -10.61
N VAL A 85 1.40 8.36 -9.53
CA VAL A 85 1.85 7.60 -8.35
C VAL A 85 2.10 6.13 -8.71
N ILE A 86 1.19 5.49 -9.45
CA ILE A 86 1.38 4.11 -9.93
C ILE A 86 2.68 3.99 -10.74
N GLN A 87 2.94 4.93 -11.66
CA GLN A 87 4.18 4.94 -12.44
C GLN A 87 5.44 5.12 -11.57
N LYS A 88 5.38 5.97 -10.54
CA LYS A 88 6.47 6.15 -9.58
C LYS A 88 6.73 4.87 -8.79
N VAL A 89 5.69 4.23 -8.26
CA VAL A 89 5.80 2.97 -7.51
C VAL A 89 6.39 1.86 -8.39
N GLN A 90 5.97 1.75 -9.65
CA GLN A 90 6.56 0.84 -10.63
C GLN A 90 8.05 1.12 -10.89
N ALA A 91 8.45 2.38 -10.92
CA ALA A 91 9.86 2.74 -11.07
C ALA A 91 10.67 2.36 -9.81
N ILE A 92 10.13 2.60 -8.61
CA ILE A 92 10.76 2.21 -7.33
C ILE A 92 10.95 0.70 -7.27
N ARG A 93 9.96 -0.08 -7.73
CA ARG A 93 10.01 -1.55 -7.74
C ARG A 93 11.17 -2.12 -8.58
N LYS A 94 11.67 -1.35 -9.56
CA LYS A 94 12.83 -1.75 -10.40
C LYS A 94 14.17 -1.49 -9.70
N LEU A 95 14.19 -0.73 -8.61
CA LEU A 95 15.37 -0.45 -7.82
C LEU A 95 15.71 -1.63 -6.92
N ASN A 96 16.96 -1.73 -6.50
CA ASN A 96 17.37 -2.77 -5.55
C ASN A 96 16.74 -2.52 -4.15
N PRO A 97 16.66 -3.53 -3.27
CA PRO A 97 15.99 -3.38 -1.97
C PRO A 97 16.53 -2.23 -1.10
N VAL A 98 17.84 -1.96 -1.16
CA VAL A 98 18.47 -0.86 -0.40
C VAL A 98 17.99 0.49 -0.91
N GLU A 99 17.89 0.66 -2.23
CA GLU A 99 17.36 1.87 -2.86
C GLU A 99 15.87 2.06 -2.56
N GLN A 100 15.08 0.98 -2.55
CA GLN A 100 13.67 1.04 -2.18
C GLN A 100 13.47 1.51 -0.73
N MET A 101 14.23 0.94 0.21
CA MET A 101 14.21 1.38 1.61
C MET A 101 14.67 2.83 1.74
N THR A 102 15.69 3.24 0.97
CA THR A 102 16.17 4.63 0.97
C THR A 102 15.06 5.60 0.57
N ILE A 103 14.32 5.32 -0.50
CA ILE A 103 13.19 6.18 -0.90
C ILE A 103 12.09 6.20 0.16
N SER A 104 11.78 5.06 0.76
CA SER A 104 10.82 4.96 1.88
C SER A 104 11.23 5.88 3.04
N MET A 105 12.53 5.94 3.36
CA MET A 105 13.10 6.80 4.42
C MET A 105 13.26 8.27 4.01
N LEU A 106 13.22 8.58 2.70
CA LEU A 106 13.33 9.94 2.16
C LEU A 106 11.99 10.67 2.09
N TYR A 107 10.86 9.96 2.25
CA TYR A 107 9.58 10.62 2.49
C TYR A 107 9.70 11.40 3.80
N PRO A 108 9.67 12.74 3.76
CA PRO A 108 9.89 13.53 4.96
C PRO A 108 8.78 13.21 5.97
N THR A 109 9.16 12.79 7.17
CA THR A 109 8.28 12.75 8.36
C THR A 109 7.96 14.15 8.89
N ALA A 110 8.33 15.20 8.16
CA ALA A 110 8.06 16.58 8.52
C ALA A 110 6.67 16.99 8.04
N LEU A 111 5.74 17.00 9.02
CA LEU A 111 4.54 17.83 9.07
C LEU A 111 4.76 19.24 8.51
#